data_AF-A0A967TBW9-F1
#
_entry.id   AF-A0A967TBW9-F1
#
_cell.length_a   1.000
_cell.length_b   1.000
_cell.length_c   1.000
_cell.angle_alpha   90.00
_cell.angle_beta   90.00
_cell.angle_gamma   90.00
#
_symmetry.space_group_name_H-M   'P 1'
#
loop_
_entity.id
_entity.type
_entity.pdbx_description
1 polymer ?
#
loop_
_entity_poly.entity_id
_entity_poly.type
_entity_poly.pdbx_seq_one_letter_code
_entity_poly.pdbx_strand_id
1 'polypeptide(L)'
;FRCKDGSYRWVSDELRVIYDNAGKPLEVVGSWSDISERKAAEAAAAAAQARINHVLASSPAVLYSFEAIGSNNPIFVSENL
;
A
#
# COMPACT_ATOMS: atom_id res chain seq x y z
N PHE A 1 15.14 -4.87 -7.98
CA PHE A 1 16.34 -5.73 -7.99
C PHE A 1 16.17 -6.83 -9.03
N ARG A 2 17.20 -7.14 -9.82
CA ARG A 2 17.15 -8.24 -10.81
C ARG A 2 17.88 -9.46 -10.23
N CYS A 3 17.16 -10.55 -10.07
CA CYS A 3 17.70 -11.82 -9.57
C CYS A 3 18.56 -12.51 -10.65
N LYS A 4 19.39 -13.48 -10.21
CA LYS A 4 20.26 -14.25 -11.11
C LYS A 4 19.49 -15.00 -12.19
N ASP A 5 18.27 -15.43 -11.89
CA ASP A 5 17.34 -16.08 -12.83
C ASP A 5 16.70 -15.11 -13.84
N GLY A 6 16.98 -13.81 -13.74
CA GLY A 6 16.43 -12.77 -14.61
C GLY A 6 15.12 -12.16 -14.14
N SER A 7 14.50 -12.68 -13.08
CA SER A 7 13.27 -12.13 -12.49
C SER A 7 13.53 -10.80 -11.78
N TYR A 8 12.48 -10.00 -11.60
CA TYR A 8 12.54 -8.75 -10.86
C TYR A 8 11.80 -8.86 -9.53
N ARG A 9 12.44 -8.34 -8.48
CA ARG A 9 11.89 -8.27 -7.13
C ARG A 9 11.94 -6.84 -6.60
N TRP A 10 10.92 -6.47 -5.84
CA TRP A 10 10.93 -5.26 -5.03
C TRP A 10 11.72 -5.54 -3.75
N VAL A 11 12.72 -4.72 -3.48
CA VAL A 11 13.57 -4.87 -2.30
C VAL A 11 13.52 -3.56 -1.52
N SER A 12 13.28 -3.67 -0.22
CA SER A 12 13.50 -2.58 0.73
C SER A 12 14.95 -2.64 1.18
N ASP A 13 15.66 -1.54 1.01
CA ASP A 13 17.06 -1.38 1.42
C ASP A 13 17.11 -0.39 2.59
N GLU A 14 17.54 -0.86 3.75
CA GLU A 14 17.75 -0.04 4.93
C GLU A 14 19.20 -0.14 5.36
N LEU A 15 19.85 1.00 5.55
CA LEU A 15 21.26 1.08 5.94
C LEU A 15 21.46 2.11 7.05
N ARG A 16 22.37 1.78 7.97
CA ARG A 16 22.82 2.66 9.03
C ARG A 16 24.33 2.61 9.16
N VAL A 17 24.94 3.79 9.27
CA VAL A 17 26.36 3.92 9.60
C VAL A 17 26.52 3.86 11.12
N ILE A 18 27.40 2.98 11.58
CA ILE A 18 27.85 2.90 12.97
C ILE A 18 29.08 3.77 13.11
N TYR A 19 29.06 4.68 14.08
CA TYR A 19 30.16 5.58 14.40
C TYR A 19 30.83 5.15 15.71
N ASP A 20 32.13 5.42 15.83
CA ASP A 20 32.84 5.29 17.10
C ASP A 20 32.52 6.46 18.06
N ASN A 21 33.09 6.40 19.28
CA ASN A 21 32.91 7.45 20.29
C ASN A 21 33.49 8.82 19.90
N ALA A 22 34.38 8.87 18.89
CA ALA A 22 34.93 10.10 18.35
C ALA A 22 34.10 10.64 17.16
N GLY A 23 33.00 9.98 16.81
CA GLY A 23 32.14 10.35 15.69
C GLY A 23 32.71 9.95 14.32
N LYS A 24 33.72 9.06 14.28
CA LYS A 24 34.30 8.57 13.03
C LYS A 24 33.51 7.33 12.55
N PRO A 25 33.17 7.24 11.26
CA PRO A 25 32.45 6.08 10.72
C PRO A 25 33.30 4.82 10.85
N LEU A 26 32.72 3.77 11.43
CA LEU A 26 33.37 2.50 11.72
C LEU A 26 32.89 1.39 10.79
N GLU A 27 31.57 1.30 10.58
CA GLU A 27 30.96 0.29 9.72
C GLU A 27 29.61 0.77 9.16
N VAL A 28 29.15 0.16 8.07
CA VAL A 28 27.78 0.31 7.57
C VAL A 28 27.07 -1.04 7.72
N VAL A 29 25.97 -1.05 8.46
CA VAL A 29 25.10 -2.22 8.59
C VAL A 29 23.85 -1.96 7.76
N GLY A 30 23.58 -2.85 6.81
CA GLY A 30 22.39 -2.80 5.98
C GLY A 30 21.59 -4.10 6.03
N SER A 31 20.30 -4.00 5.75
CA SER A 31 19.42 -5.15 5.57
C SER A 31 18.58 -4.97 4.31
N TRP A 32 18.51 -6.04 3.51
CA TRP A 32 17.71 -6.09 2.29
C TRP A 32 16.57 -7.07 2.50
N SER A 33 15.34 -6.56 2.38
CA SER A 33 14.13 -7.36 2.55
C SER A 33 13.36 -7.41 1.22
N ASP A 34 13.02 -8.61 0.77
CA ASP A 34 12.12 -8.77 -0.37
C ASP A 34 10.70 -8.37 0.05
N ILE A 35 10.14 -7.38 -0.64
CA ILE A 35 8.81 -6.82 -0.40
C ILE A 35 7.89 -7.00 -1.61
N SER A 36 8.22 -7.91 -2.52
CA SER A 36 7.47 -8.14 -3.75
C SER A 36 6.03 -8.53 -3.50
N GLU A 37 5.78 -9.41 -2.53
CA GLU A 37 4.43 -9.84 -2.15
C GLU A 37 3.60 -8.69 -1.60
N ARG A 38 4.17 -7.89 -0.69
CA ARG A 38 3.52 -6.69 -0.16
C ARG A 38 3.12 -5.73 -1.27
N LYS A 39 4.03 -5.49 -2.23
CA LYS A 39 3.76 -4.61 -3.37
C LYS A 39 2.68 -5.17 -4.30
N ALA A 40 2.63 -6.49 -4.50
CA ALA A 40 1.57 -7.11 -5.27
C ALA A 40 0.20 -6.95 -4.59
N ALA A 41 0.13 -7.12 -3.26
CA ALA A 41 -1.10 -6.92 -2.49
C ALA A 41 -1.58 -5.45 -2.51
N GLU A 42 -0.67 -4.49 -2.33
CA GLU A 42 -0.97 -3.05 -2.43
C GLU A 42 -1.54 -2.70 -3.81
N ALA A 43 -0.95 -3.21 -4.89
CA ALA A 43 -1.41 -2.96 -6.26
C ALA A 43 -2.79 -3.60 -6.53
N ALA A 44 -3.02 -4.82 -6.03
CA ALA A 44 -4.31 -5.50 -6.18
C ALA A 44 -5.44 -4.76 -5.46
N ALA A 45 -5.17 -4.28 -4.24
CA ALA A 45 -6.12 -3.46 -3.47
C ALA A 45 -6.45 -2.15 -4.20
N ALA A 46 -5.42 -1.44 -4.71
CA ALA A 46 -5.62 -0.21 -5.46
C ALA A 46 -6.44 -0.42 -6.74
N ALA A 47 -6.17 -1.52 -7.48
CA ALA A 47 -6.91 -1.87 -8.68
C ALA A 47 -8.38 -2.22 -8.39
N ALA A 48 -8.65 -2.93 -7.29
CA ALA A 48 -10.00 -3.22 -6.85
C ALA A 48 -10.77 -1.94 -6.48
N GLN A 49 -10.15 -1.03 -5.73
CA GLN A 49 -10.75 0.25 -5.37
C GLN A 49 -11.05 1.12 -6.60
N ALA A 50 -10.10 1.20 -7.55
CA ALA A 50 -10.30 1.94 -8.79
C ALA A 50 -11.48 1.37 -9.61
N ARG A 51 -11.63 0.04 -9.63
CA ARG A 51 -12.76 -0.62 -10.31
C ARG A 51 -14.10 -0.28 -9.66
N ILE A 52 -14.18 -0.32 -8.33
CA ILE A 52 -15.38 0.08 -7.59
C ILE A 52 -15.73 1.53 -7.90
N ASN A 53 -14.76 2.44 -7.77
CA ASN A 53 -14.97 3.87 -8.05
C ASN A 53 -15.45 4.11 -9.48
N HIS A 54 -14.91 3.38 -10.46
CA HIS A 54 -15.33 3.50 -11.85
C HIS A 54 -16.80 3.06 -12.07
N VAL A 55 -17.21 1.96 -11.43
CA VAL A 55 -18.61 1.49 -11.48
C VAL A 55 -19.55 2.48 -10.80
N LEU A 56 -19.14 3.06 -9.66
CA LEU A 56 -19.95 4.06 -8.96
C LEU A 56 -20.10 5.35 -9.77
N ALA A 57 -19.01 5.89 -10.30
CA ALA A 57 -19.02 7.16 -11.03
C ALA A 57 -19.79 7.10 -12.36
N SER A 58 -19.89 5.92 -12.98
CA SER A 58 -20.59 5.73 -14.25
C SER A 58 -22.06 5.34 -14.09
N SER A 59 -22.49 5.01 -12.86
CA SER A 59 -23.86 4.60 -12.56
C SER A 59 -24.67 5.76 -12.00
N PRO A 60 -25.90 6.01 -12.49
CA PRO A 60 -26.81 6.99 -11.89
C PRO A 60 -27.43 6.51 -10.56
N ALA A 61 -27.11 5.30 -10.11
CA ALA A 61 -27.61 4.77 -8.84
C ALA A 61 -26.81 5.31 -7.64
N VAL A 62 -27.50 5.96 -6.71
CA VAL A 62 -26.94 6.33 -5.41
C VAL A 62 -26.90 5.10 -4.51
N LEU A 63 -25.70 4.74 -4.04
CA LEU A 63 -25.51 3.70 -3.03
C LEU A 63 -25.26 4.33 -1.67
N TYR A 64 -25.88 3.76 -0.64
CA TYR A 64 -25.67 4.15 0.75
C TYR A 64 -25.50 2.91 1.62
N SER A 65 -24.71 3.04 2.69
CA SER A 65 -24.58 2.01 3.73
C SER A 65 -24.84 2.60 5.10
N PHE A 66 -25.47 1.86 6.02
CA PHE A 66 -25.75 2.27 7.39
C PHE A 66 -25.38 1.16 8.37
N GLU A 67 -25.20 1.50 9.63
CA GLU A 67 -24.96 0.51 10.69
C GLU A 67 -26.26 -0.23 10.99
N ALA A 68 -26.26 -1.56 10.88
CA ALA A 68 -27.49 -2.36 11.06
C ALA A 68 -28.04 -2.32 12.49
N ILE A 69 -27.20 -1.99 13.48
CA ILE A 69 -27.57 -1.89 14.89
C ILE A 69 -26.95 -0.58 15.43
N GLY A 70 -27.61 0.54 15.17
CA GLY A 70 -27.15 1.88 15.52
C GLY A 70 -28.15 2.97 15.10
N SER A 71 -27.73 4.23 15.19
CA SER A 71 -28.50 5.36 14.64
C SER A 71 -28.64 5.20 13.11
N ASN A 72 -29.81 5.52 12.56
CA ASN A 72 -30.13 5.42 11.11
C ASN A 72 -29.31 6.35 10.19
N ASN A 73 -28.17 6.88 10.65
CA ASN A 73 -27.31 7.73 9.84
C ASN A 73 -26.47 6.87 8.88
N PRO A 74 -26.39 7.26 7.59
CA PRO A 74 -25.55 6.58 6.63
C PRO A 74 -24.07 6.80 6.96
N ILE A 75 -23.29 5.71 6.93
CA ILE A 75 -21.83 5.68 7.10
C ILE A 75 -21.13 6.03 5.77
N PHE A 76 -21.81 5.80 4.65
CA PHE A 76 -21.31 6.11 3.31
C PHE A 76 -22.48 6.46 2.41
N VAL A 77 -22.28 7.46 1.55
CA VAL A 77 -23.17 7.84 0.45
C VAL A 77 -22.29 8.10 -0.77
N SER A 78 -22.63 7.50 -1.90
CA SER A 78 -21.88 7.65 -3.14
C SER A 78 -22.05 9.07 -3.74
N GLU A 79 -20.97 9.65 -4.27
CA GLU A 79 -20.88 11.07 -4.68
C GLU A 79 -21.49 11.40 -6.05
N ASN A 80 -22.03 10.41 -6.74
CA ASN A 80 -22.66 10.51 -8.04
C ASN A 80 -24.03 11.21 -7.92
N LEU A 81 -23.97 12.54 -7.85
CA LEU A 81 -25.04 13.52 -8.04
C LEU A 81 -24.81 14.31 -9.33
#